data_AF-A0A835Z058-F1
#
_entry.id   AF-A0A835Z058-F1
#
_cell.length_a   1.000
_cell.length_b   1.000
_cell.length_c   1.000
_cell.angle_alpha   90.00
_cell.angle_beta   90.00
_cell.angle_gamma   90.00
#
_symmetry.space_group_name_H-M   'P 1'
#
loop_
_entity.id
_entity.type
_entity.pdbx_description
1 polymer ?
#
loop_
_entity_poly.entity_id
_entity_poly.type
_entity_poly.pdbx_seq_one_letter_code
_entity_poly.pdbx_strand_id
1 'polypeptide(L)'
;MPIVLVFEDVEPWTFPYPTSLASDVVNTYGPVFAKDVVTSRSIIIVDKVDNAPCTASSYAFSRSSTGSVDEIARNNFTVDAANTKATYSVGCLRVDPVSNTRTIENVLEADHESLIVTTTSTADTTKENSTSLTFEGIQFSTDDACIMFGQNQEFRIRFGKAEASNGANLLVMEAKNALTGQYDVKTSISDS
;
A
#
# COMPACT_ATOMS: atom_id res chain seq x y z
N MET A 1 -41.82 -2.64 2.59
CA MET A 1 -40.73 -1.68 2.33
C MET A 1 -40.27 -1.88 0.89
N PRO A 2 -40.43 -0.89 0.00
CA PRO A 2 -39.84 -0.97 -1.32
C PRO A 2 -38.32 -0.78 -1.21
N ILE A 3 -37.57 -1.67 -1.85
CA ILE A 3 -36.15 -1.48 -2.14
C ILE A 3 -36.09 -0.62 -3.41
N VAL A 4 -35.46 0.54 -3.33
CA VAL A 4 -35.17 1.39 -4.49
C VAL A 4 -33.78 1.04 -4.97
N LEU A 5 -33.68 0.48 -6.18
CA LEU A 5 -32.41 0.27 -6.88
C LEU A 5 -32.23 1.45 -7.84
N VAL A 6 -31.23 2.29 -7.58
CA VAL A 6 -30.82 3.37 -8.48
C VAL A 6 -29.74 2.79 -9.39
N PHE A 7 -30.00 2.75 -10.69
CA PHE A 7 -28.98 2.48 -11.70
C PHE A 7 -28.61 3.83 -12.32
N GLU A 8 -27.34 4.21 -12.24
CA GLU A 8 -26.81 5.36 -12.98
C GLU A 8 -26.51 4.92 -14.42
N ASP A 9 -26.92 5.74 -15.37
CA ASP A 9 -26.60 5.56 -16.79
C ASP A 9 -25.08 5.62 -16.96
N VAL A 10 -24.49 4.56 -17.52
CA VAL A 10 -23.06 4.52 -17.81
C VAL A 10 -22.82 5.26 -19.12
N GLU A 11 -22.49 6.55 -19.06
CA GLU A 11 -22.10 7.29 -20.26
C GLU A 11 -20.65 6.94 -20.68
N PRO A 12 -20.41 6.58 -21.96
CA PRO A 12 -19.06 6.38 -22.48
C PRO A 12 -18.27 7.70 -22.48
N TRP A 13 -17.24 7.80 -21.64
CA TRP A 13 -16.30 8.92 -21.71
C TRP A 13 -15.39 8.77 -22.94
N THR A 14 -15.48 9.70 -23.88
CA THR A 14 -14.53 9.81 -25.00
C THR A 14 -13.31 10.58 -24.52
N PHE A 15 -12.13 9.97 -24.56
CA PHE A 15 -10.89 10.71 -24.34
C PHE A 15 -10.79 11.85 -25.36
N PRO A 16 -10.32 13.06 -24.97
CA PRO A 16 -10.28 14.24 -25.85
C PRO A 16 -9.24 14.15 -26.99
N TYR A 17 -8.61 12.99 -27.15
CA TYR A 17 -7.66 12.71 -28.22
C TYR A 17 -8.23 11.55 -29.06
N PRO A 18 -8.30 11.69 -30.39
CA PRO A 18 -8.74 10.60 -31.23
C PRO A 18 -7.78 9.42 -31.09
N THR A 19 -8.31 8.19 -31.11
CA THR A 19 -7.51 6.95 -31.04
C THR A 19 -6.44 6.88 -32.15
N SER A 20 -6.65 7.59 -33.26
CA SER A 20 -5.63 7.79 -34.30
C SER A 20 -4.37 8.46 -33.79
N LEU A 21 -4.46 9.43 -32.86
CA LEU A 21 -3.30 10.14 -32.31
C LEU A 21 -2.42 9.19 -31.47
N ALA A 22 -3.04 8.33 -30.67
CA ALA A 22 -2.33 7.30 -29.90
C ALA A 22 -1.73 6.22 -30.81
N SER A 23 -2.46 5.83 -31.86
CA SER A 23 -1.97 4.88 -32.87
C SER A 23 -0.80 5.45 -33.68
N ASP A 24 -0.81 6.73 -34.01
CA ASP A 24 0.25 7.39 -34.81
C ASP A 24 1.56 7.53 -34.01
N VAL A 25 1.48 7.80 -32.71
CA VAL A 25 2.66 7.87 -31.83
C VAL A 25 3.29 6.49 -31.63
N VAL A 26 2.47 5.44 -31.45
CA VAL A 26 2.93 4.10 -31.06
C VAL A 26 3.26 3.21 -32.25
N ASN A 27 2.66 3.43 -33.45
CA ASN A 27 2.98 2.67 -34.67
C ASN A 27 4.48 2.68 -35.02
N THR A 28 5.19 3.75 -34.66
CA THR A 28 6.65 3.87 -34.87
C THR A 28 7.47 2.89 -34.02
N TYR A 29 6.86 2.26 -33.00
CA TYR A 29 7.54 1.45 -31.99
C TYR A 29 7.10 -0.03 -31.97
N GLY A 30 6.10 -0.45 -32.76
CA GLY A 30 5.71 -1.86 -32.89
C GLY A 30 4.20 -2.12 -33.03
N PRO A 31 3.77 -3.39 -33.11
CA PRO A 31 2.35 -3.76 -33.28
C PRO A 31 1.49 -3.35 -32.08
N VAL A 32 0.36 -2.70 -32.36
CA VAL A 32 -0.59 -2.17 -31.36
C VAL A 32 -1.79 -3.10 -31.19
N PHE A 33 -2.13 -3.40 -29.95
CA PHE A 33 -3.41 -3.99 -29.58
C PHE A 33 -4.20 -2.98 -28.75
N ALA A 34 -5.20 -2.33 -29.35
CA ALA A 34 -6.16 -1.52 -28.62
C ALA A 34 -7.29 -2.42 -28.11
N LYS A 35 -7.54 -2.39 -26.80
CA LYS A 35 -8.73 -3.02 -26.18
C LYS A 35 -9.52 -1.94 -25.47
N ASP A 36 -10.85 -2.07 -25.52
CA ASP A 36 -11.73 -1.25 -24.71
C ASP A 36 -11.45 -1.54 -23.23
N VAL A 37 -11.03 -0.51 -22.50
CA VAL A 37 -10.92 -0.56 -21.04
C VAL A 37 -12.21 0.00 -20.49
N VAL A 38 -13.11 -0.87 -20.04
CA VAL A 38 -14.31 -0.45 -19.31
C VAL A 38 -13.89 -0.19 -17.86
N THR A 39 -13.91 1.07 -17.45
CA THR A 39 -13.70 1.46 -16.05
C THR A 39 -15.00 2.01 -15.47
N SER A 40 -15.53 1.38 -14.44
CA SER A 40 -16.55 2.03 -13.59
C SER A 40 -15.85 3.09 -12.74
N ARG A 41 -16.20 4.36 -12.93
CA ARG A 41 -15.76 5.46 -12.07
C ARG A 41 -16.86 5.76 -11.06
N SER A 42 -16.49 5.86 -9.79
CA SER A 42 -17.35 6.39 -8.73
C SER A 42 -16.69 7.67 -8.23
N ILE A 43 -17.41 8.78 -8.27
CA ILE A 43 -16.97 10.05 -7.70
C ILE A 43 -17.69 10.20 -6.36
N ILE A 44 -16.92 10.26 -5.27
CA ILE A 44 -17.47 10.49 -3.94
C ILE A 44 -17.28 11.97 -3.61
N ILE A 45 -18.39 12.70 -3.49
CA ILE A 45 -18.41 14.07 -2.98
C ILE A 45 -18.95 14.02 -1.55
N VAL A 46 -18.22 14.59 -0.60
CA VAL A 46 -18.65 14.66 0.80
C VAL A 46 -18.69 16.10 1.24
N ASP A 47 -19.85 16.53 1.75
CA ASP A 47 -20.02 17.84 2.34
C ASP A 47 -19.25 17.94 3.67
N LYS A 48 -18.44 18.98 3.81
CA LYS A 48 -17.64 19.25 4.99
C LYS A 48 -18.17 20.52 5.66
N VAL A 49 -18.36 20.47 6.97
CA VAL A 49 -18.64 21.66 7.78
C VAL A 49 -17.37 22.51 7.88
N ASP A 50 -17.52 23.83 7.73
CA ASP A 50 -16.40 24.77 7.88
C ASP A 50 -15.65 24.53 9.20
N ASN A 51 -14.32 24.49 9.12
CA ASN A 51 -13.43 24.26 10.26
C ASN A 51 -13.62 22.93 11.03
N ALA A 52 -14.30 21.94 10.45
CA ALA A 52 -14.35 20.57 11.00
C ALA A 52 -13.66 19.58 10.05
N PRO A 53 -12.95 18.54 10.52
CA PRO A 53 -12.40 17.52 9.65
C PRO A 53 -13.52 16.75 8.95
N CYS A 54 -13.20 16.14 7.81
CA CYS A 54 -14.11 15.29 7.05
C CYS A 54 -13.46 13.95 6.74
N THR A 55 -14.26 12.87 6.80
CA THR A 55 -13.84 11.52 6.41
C THR A 55 -14.83 10.96 5.41
N ALA A 56 -14.33 10.52 4.25
CA ALA A 56 -15.05 9.69 3.30
C ALA A 56 -14.47 8.28 3.34
N SER A 57 -15.32 7.25 3.25
CA SER A 57 -14.87 5.87 3.29
C SER A 57 -15.58 5.02 2.24
N SER A 58 -14.83 4.15 1.58
CA SER A 58 -15.35 3.09 0.71
C SER A 58 -15.04 1.73 1.33
N TYR A 59 -16.06 0.87 1.42
CA TYR A 59 -15.99 -0.40 2.14
C TYR A 59 -16.19 -1.58 1.18
N ALA A 60 -15.42 -2.63 1.36
CA ALA A 60 -15.63 -3.93 0.72
C ALA A 60 -16.04 -4.95 1.77
N PHE A 61 -17.10 -5.71 1.48
CA PHE A 61 -17.63 -6.75 2.36
C PHE A 61 -17.62 -8.11 1.66
N SER A 62 -17.39 -9.16 2.43
CA SER A 62 -17.65 -10.54 2.02
C SER A 62 -18.82 -11.09 2.83
N ARG A 63 -19.64 -11.95 2.22
CA ARG A 63 -20.69 -12.69 2.92
C ARG A 63 -20.41 -14.19 2.82
N SER A 64 -20.39 -14.88 3.96
CA SER A 64 -20.26 -16.34 3.99
C SER A 64 -21.56 -17.02 3.53
N SER A 65 -21.46 -18.29 3.15
CA SER A 65 -22.62 -19.13 2.84
C SER A 65 -23.58 -19.32 4.03
N THR A 66 -23.07 -19.12 5.26
CA THR A 66 -23.85 -19.17 6.50
C THR A 66 -24.49 -17.83 6.88
N GLY A 67 -24.27 -16.78 6.08
CA GLY A 67 -24.91 -15.46 6.24
C GLY A 67 -24.11 -14.42 7.03
N SER A 68 -22.93 -14.75 7.55
CA SER A 68 -22.03 -13.79 8.20
C SER A 68 -21.50 -12.79 7.19
N VAL A 69 -21.44 -11.51 7.56
CA VAL A 69 -20.88 -10.44 6.72
C VAL A 69 -19.64 -9.89 7.41
N ASP A 70 -18.51 -9.93 6.73
CA ASP A 70 -17.23 -9.41 7.21
C ASP A 70 -16.79 -8.27 6.30
N GLU A 71 -16.39 -7.15 6.88
CA GLU A 71 -15.60 -6.15 6.15
C GLU A 71 -14.22 -6.75 5.83
N ILE A 72 -13.82 -6.68 4.55
CA ILE A 72 -12.56 -7.25 4.08
C ILE A 72 -11.53 -6.20 3.70
N ALA A 73 -11.98 -5.01 3.29
CA ALA A 73 -11.12 -3.89 2.98
C ALA A 73 -11.86 -2.55 3.13
N ARG A 74 -11.09 -1.49 3.39
CA ARG A 74 -11.56 -0.11 3.49
C ARG A 74 -10.61 0.83 2.79
N ASN A 75 -11.13 1.81 2.09
CA ASN A 75 -10.39 3.00 1.71
C ASN A 75 -10.93 4.17 2.50
N ASN A 76 -10.08 4.96 3.15
CA ASN A 76 -10.48 6.21 3.80
C ASN A 76 -9.80 7.39 3.13
N PHE A 77 -10.53 8.49 3.03
CA PHE A 77 -10.05 9.79 2.63
C PHE A 77 -10.39 10.75 3.75
N THR A 78 -9.39 11.41 4.30
CA THR A 78 -9.57 12.41 5.36
C THR A 78 -9.06 13.75 4.88
N VAL A 79 -9.77 14.81 5.22
CA VAL A 79 -9.29 16.20 5.09
C VAL A 79 -9.36 16.84 6.46
N ASP A 80 -8.28 17.51 6.85
CA ASP A 80 -8.23 18.22 8.12
C ASP A 80 -9.21 19.40 8.17
N ALA A 81 -9.37 19.99 9.35
CA ALA A 81 -10.29 21.10 9.56
C ALA A 81 -9.98 22.32 8.67
N ALA A 82 -8.68 22.60 8.46
CA ALA A 82 -8.15 23.78 7.79
C ALA A 82 -8.03 23.64 6.26
N ASN A 83 -8.35 22.46 5.70
CA ASN A 83 -8.11 22.10 4.30
C ASN A 83 -6.64 22.25 3.89
N THR A 84 -5.71 21.99 4.81
CA THR A 84 -4.27 22.06 4.58
C THR A 84 -3.65 20.69 4.33
N LYS A 85 -4.30 19.63 4.81
CA LYS A 85 -3.80 18.25 4.69
C LYS A 85 -4.93 17.30 4.35
N ALA A 86 -4.67 16.45 3.37
CA ALA A 86 -5.50 15.29 3.07
C ALA A 86 -4.69 14.01 3.27
N THR A 87 -5.36 12.97 3.76
CA THR A 87 -4.79 11.64 3.96
C THR A 87 -5.62 10.62 3.19
N TYR A 88 -4.94 9.65 2.59
CA TYR A 88 -5.54 8.46 2.00
C TYR A 88 -5.02 7.24 2.75
N SER A 89 -5.90 6.32 3.16
CA SER A 89 -5.48 5.05 3.74
C SER A 89 -6.24 3.86 3.18
N VAL A 90 -5.53 2.73 3.10
CA VAL A 90 -6.07 1.43 2.73
C VAL A 90 -5.98 0.51 3.94
N GLY A 91 -7.13 0.03 4.40
CA GLY A 91 -7.27 -0.97 5.43
C GLY A 91 -7.62 -2.34 4.86
N CYS A 92 -7.02 -3.39 5.43
CA CYS A 92 -7.29 -4.78 5.07
C CYS A 92 -7.67 -5.59 6.31
N LEU A 93 -8.52 -6.60 6.13
CA LEU A 93 -8.88 -7.53 7.19
C LEU A 93 -7.67 -8.35 7.64
N ARG A 94 -7.39 -8.30 8.93
CA ARG A 94 -6.53 -9.23 9.66
C ARG A 94 -7.38 -10.08 10.59
N VAL A 95 -7.02 -11.37 10.66
CA VAL A 95 -7.55 -12.30 11.66
C VAL A 95 -6.41 -12.68 12.58
N ASP A 96 -6.58 -12.40 13.86
CA ASP A 96 -5.64 -12.84 14.88
C ASP A 96 -5.74 -14.37 15.02
N PRO A 97 -4.62 -15.12 14.86
CA PRO A 97 -4.68 -16.58 14.79
C PRO A 97 -5.00 -17.25 16.13
N VAL A 98 -4.82 -16.55 17.25
CA VAL A 98 -5.01 -17.12 18.60
C VAL A 98 -6.41 -16.81 19.10
N SER A 99 -6.83 -15.55 19.02
CA SER A 99 -8.11 -15.07 19.53
C SER A 99 -9.24 -15.17 18.50
N ASN A 100 -8.93 -15.40 17.22
CA ASN A 100 -9.85 -15.26 16.09
C ASN A 100 -10.51 -13.87 15.98
N THR A 101 -9.90 -12.85 16.61
CA THR A 101 -10.38 -11.47 16.51
C THR A 101 -10.15 -10.96 15.09
N ARG A 102 -11.17 -10.32 14.52
CA ARG A 102 -11.17 -9.81 13.14
C ARG A 102 -11.14 -8.29 13.18
N THR A 103 -10.11 -7.68 12.59
CA THR A 103 -9.90 -6.23 12.59
C THR A 103 -9.48 -5.73 11.23
N ILE A 104 -9.93 -4.54 10.85
CA ILE A 104 -9.36 -3.82 9.70
C ILE A 104 -8.13 -3.06 10.19
N GLU A 105 -6.97 -3.37 9.63
CA GLU A 105 -5.71 -2.69 9.93
C GLU A 105 -5.24 -1.91 8.69
N ASN A 106 -4.79 -0.66 8.87
CA ASN A 106 -4.24 0.16 7.79
C ASN A 106 -2.91 -0.44 7.32
N VAL A 107 -2.84 -0.87 6.06
CA VAL A 107 -1.64 -1.42 5.42
C VAL A 107 -0.92 -0.37 4.57
N LEU A 108 -1.63 0.69 4.20
CA LEU A 108 -1.09 1.83 3.46
C LEU A 108 -1.72 3.11 4.00
N GLU A 109 -0.91 4.12 4.22
CA GLU A 109 -1.36 5.49 4.54
C GLU A 109 -0.48 6.48 3.79
N ALA A 110 -1.08 7.49 3.16
CA ALA A 110 -0.37 8.47 2.37
C ALA A 110 -0.94 9.86 2.59
N ASP A 111 -0.06 10.85 2.60
CA ASP A 111 -0.39 12.26 2.45
C ASP A 111 0.55 12.90 1.42
N HIS A 112 0.62 14.22 1.39
CA HIS A 112 1.47 14.95 0.44
C HIS A 112 2.97 14.92 0.79
N GLU A 113 3.36 14.50 2.01
CA GLU A 113 4.74 14.50 2.51
C GLU A 113 5.30 13.08 2.65
N SER A 114 4.41 12.09 2.82
CA SER A 114 4.78 10.75 3.25
C SER A 114 3.87 9.66 2.69
N LEU A 115 4.47 8.48 2.54
CA LEU A 115 3.77 7.21 2.30
C LEU A 115 4.27 6.19 3.33
N ILE A 116 3.35 5.65 4.13
CA ILE A 116 3.61 4.63 5.14
C ILE A 116 3.01 3.32 4.64
N VAL A 117 3.84 2.28 4.58
CA VAL A 117 3.43 0.92 4.30
C VAL A 117 3.63 0.08 5.55
N THR A 118 2.56 -0.56 6.02
CA THR A 118 2.58 -1.41 7.21
C THR A 118 2.35 -2.86 6.80
N THR A 119 3.24 -3.74 7.26
CA THR A 119 3.13 -5.17 7.01
C THR A 119 3.24 -5.91 8.33
N THR A 120 2.23 -6.71 8.65
CA THR A 120 2.23 -7.51 9.88
C THR A 120 2.09 -8.99 9.54
N SER A 121 2.96 -9.82 10.11
CA SER A 121 2.77 -11.27 10.09
C SER A 121 1.76 -11.69 11.16
N THR A 122 1.06 -12.81 10.96
CA THR A 122 0.26 -13.44 12.03
C THR A 122 1.14 -13.90 13.20
N ALA A 123 2.43 -14.16 12.96
CA ALA A 123 3.42 -14.46 13.97
C ALA A 123 4.03 -13.21 14.64
N ASP A 124 3.79 -12.02 14.07
CA ASP A 124 4.29 -10.75 14.59
C ASP A 124 3.31 -10.18 15.62
N THR A 125 3.68 -10.35 16.89
CA THR A 125 2.91 -9.89 18.05
C THR A 125 3.12 -8.42 18.37
N THR A 126 4.18 -7.78 17.85
CA THR A 126 4.43 -6.35 18.08
C THR A 126 3.65 -5.50 17.09
N LYS A 127 3.35 -6.02 15.89
CA LYS A 127 2.57 -5.32 14.84
C LYS A 127 3.19 -3.99 14.41
N GLU A 128 4.50 -3.83 14.60
CA GLU A 128 5.16 -2.53 14.51
C GLU A 128 5.94 -2.32 13.22
N ASN A 129 5.98 -3.32 12.33
CA ASN A 129 6.76 -3.24 11.10
C ASN A 129 6.08 -2.32 10.06
N SER A 130 6.63 -1.12 9.91
CA SER A 130 6.24 -0.13 8.92
C SER A 130 7.47 0.47 8.23
N THR A 131 7.27 0.91 7.00
CA THR A 131 8.24 1.64 6.20
C THR A 131 7.62 2.97 5.81
N SER A 132 8.32 4.07 6.10
CA SER A 132 7.92 5.42 5.71
C SER A 132 8.81 5.90 4.56
N LEU A 133 8.17 6.44 3.53
CA LEU A 133 8.77 7.04 2.35
C LEU A 133 8.47 8.52 2.40
N THR A 134 9.47 9.35 2.63
CA THR A 134 9.34 10.83 2.71
C THR A 134 10.34 11.49 1.77
N PHE A 135 10.31 12.82 1.70
CA PHE A 135 11.34 13.57 0.96
C PHE A 135 12.75 13.39 1.53
N GLU A 136 12.89 12.99 2.80
CA GLU A 136 14.17 12.71 3.46
C GLU A 136 14.70 11.30 3.13
N GLY A 137 13.86 10.44 2.57
CA GLY A 137 14.23 9.09 2.13
C GLY A 137 13.33 7.99 2.67
N ILE A 138 13.92 6.81 2.88
CA ILE A 138 13.25 5.61 3.39
C ILE A 138 13.60 5.43 4.86
N GLN A 139 12.60 5.35 5.72
CA GLN A 139 12.75 5.06 7.14
C GLN A 139 12.04 3.77 7.49
N PHE A 140 12.66 2.96 8.34
CA PHE A 140 12.06 1.73 8.86
C PHE A 140 11.76 1.89 10.34
N SER A 141 10.65 1.33 10.81
CA SER A 141 10.26 1.40 12.21
C SER A 141 11.08 0.52 13.14
N THR A 142 11.83 -0.46 12.60
CA THR A 142 12.62 -1.41 13.37
C THR A 142 14.06 -1.49 12.87
N ASP A 143 15.00 -1.69 13.78
CA ASP A 143 16.45 -1.82 13.50
C ASP A 143 16.78 -3.02 12.58
N ASP A 144 15.87 -4.00 12.45
CA ASP A 144 16.08 -5.22 11.65
C ASP A 144 15.36 -5.22 10.30
N ALA A 145 14.67 -4.13 9.96
CA ALA A 145 14.01 -4.00 8.67
C ALA A 145 15.00 -3.95 7.50
N CYS A 146 14.57 -4.46 6.35
CA CYS A 146 15.41 -4.56 5.16
C CYS A 146 14.60 -4.41 3.88
N ILE A 147 15.28 -4.02 2.81
CA ILE A 147 14.74 -4.05 1.45
C ILE A 147 15.11 -5.40 0.85
N MET A 148 14.10 -6.23 0.53
CA MET A 148 14.30 -7.52 -0.10
C MET A 148 14.15 -7.43 -1.62
N PHE A 149 14.99 -8.18 -2.34
CA PHE A 149 15.00 -8.26 -3.79
C PHE A 149 14.91 -9.72 -4.25
N GLY A 150 14.30 -9.91 -5.41
CA GLY A 150 14.05 -11.21 -6.02
C GLY A 150 12.81 -11.90 -5.47
N GLN A 151 12.18 -12.73 -6.31
CA GLN A 151 10.91 -13.41 -5.98
C GLN A 151 11.01 -14.30 -4.74
N ASN A 152 12.20 -14.84 -4.45
CA ASN A 152 12.46 -15.75 -3.33
C ASN A 152 13.23 -15.09 -2.17
N GLN A 153 13.29 -13.75 -2.14
CA GLN A 153 14.07 -12.98 -1.17
C GLN A 153 15.55 -13.41 -1.21
N GLU A 154 16.12 -13.45 -2.41
CA GLU A 154 17.48 -13.98 -2.64
C GLU A 154 18.55 -12.98 -2.22
N PHE A 155 18.19 -11.71 -2.15
CA PHE A 155 19.08 -10.62 -1.82
C PHE A 155 18.36 -9.61 -0.93
N ARG A 156 19.07 -8.99 0.02
CA ARG A 156 18.53 -7.90 0.83
C ARG A 156 19.56 -6.84 1.15
N ILE A 157 19.08 -5.62 1.36
CA ILE A 157 19.83 -4.50 1.90
C ILE A 157 19.25 -4.18 3.28
N ARG A 158 20.10 -4.18 4.32
CA ARG A 158 19.69 -3.97 5.71
C ARG A 158 20.63 -2.97 6.39
N PHE A 159 20.09 -2.16 7.29
CA PHE A 159 20.91 -1.46 8.28
C PHE A 159 21.11 -2.39 9.48
N GLY A 160 22.35 -2.83 9.71
CA GLY A 160 22.69 -3.65 10.86
C GLY A 160 23.10 -2.77 12.04
N LYS A 161 22.57 -3.10 13.22
CA LYS A 161 23.12 -2.56 14.48
C LYS A 161 24.56 -3.03 14.64
N ALA A 162 25.45 -2.10 15.00
CA ALA A 162 26.83 -2.45 15.34
C ALA A 162 26.83 -3.51 16.45
N GLU A 163 27.50 -4.65 16.20
CA GLU A 163 27.95 -5.51 17.29
C GLU A 163 28.73 -4.63 18.30
N ALA A 164 28.48 -4.82 19.59
CA ALA A 164 28.87 -3.91 20.68
C ALA A 164 30.38 -3.57 20.77
N SER A 165 31.22 -4.20 19.95
CA SER A 165 32.65 -3.98 19.85
C SER A 165 33.11 -2.93 18.84
N ASN A 166 32.27 -2.49 17.88
CA ASN A 166 32.74 -1.60 16.80
C ASN A 166 31.89 -0.37 16.46
N GLY A 167 30.77 -0.12 17.14
CA GLY A 167 30.08 1.19 17.21
C GLY A 167 29.55 1.85 15.92
N ALA A 168 29.93 1.39 14.73
CA ALA A 168 29.55 1.99 13.45
C ALA A 168 28.29 1.34 12.88
N ASN A 169 27.39 2.14 12.33
CA ASN A 169 26.22 1.61 11.65
C ASN A 169 26.65 1.00 10.32
N LEU A 170 26.26 -0.24 10.06
CA LEU A 170 26.64 -0.93 8.82
C LEU A 170 25.44 -1.02 7.89
N LEU A 171 25.57 -0.44 6.70
CA LEU A 171 24.72 -0.81 5.58
C LEU A 171 25.25 -2.11 4.99
N VAL A 172 24.52 -3.21 5.15
CA VAL A 172 24.92 -4.53 4.67
C VAL A 172 24.08 -4.96 3.49
N MET A 173 24.74 -5.54 2.50
CA MET A 173 24.10 -6.25 1.40
C MET A 173 24.34 -7.75 1.60
N GLU A 174 23.27 -8.51 1.68
CA GLU A 174 23.32 -9.92 2.02
C GLU A 174 22.61 -10.74 0.93
N ALA A 175 23.11 -11.94 0.65
CA ALA A 175 22.46 -12.87 -0.25
C ALA A 175 22.10 -14.16 0.49
N LYS A 176 20.92 -14.70 0.17
CA LYS A 176 20.42 -15.93 0.76
C LYS A 176 21.22 -17.12 0.24
N ASN A 177 21.78 -17.87 1.16
CA ASN A 177 22.45 -19.12 0.88
C ASN A 177 21.41 -20.19 0.56
N ALA A 178 21.45 -20.72 -0.65
CA ALA A 178 20.48 -21.70 -1.11
C ALA A 178 20.52 -23.04 -0.33
N LEU A 179 21.65 -23.36 0.31
CA LEU A 179 21.82 -24.62 1.04
C LEU A 179 21.36 -24.50 2.50
N THR A 180 21.63 -23.38 3.15
CA THR A 180 21.35 -23.18 4.58
C THR A 180 20.09 -22.35 4.84
N GLY A 181 19.59 -21.62 3.84
CA GLY A 181 18.51 -20.65 3.99
C GLY A 181 18.88 -19.38 4.74
N GLN A 182 20.11 -19.28 5.25
CA GLN A 182 20.64 -18.12 5.97
C GLN A 182 21.11 -17.03 5.01
N TYR A 183 21.22 -15.79 5.48
CA TYR A 183 21.77 -14.68 4.70
C TYR A 183 23.25 -14.49 4.99
N ASP A 184 24.06 -14.55 3.93
CA ASP A 184 25.49 -14.31 3.99
C ASP A 184 25.80 -12.87 3.56
N VAL A 185 26.57 -12.13 4.36
CA VAL A 185 27.05 -10.78 4.01
C VAL A 185 27.95 -10.86 2.77
N LYS A 186 27.59 -10.09 1.73
CA LYS A 186 28.37 -9.98 0.49
C LYS A 186 29.19 -8.70 0.45
N THR A 187 28.64 -7.60 0.96
CA THR A 187 29.37 -6.36 1.15
C THR A 187 28.77 -5.56 2.31
N SER A 188 29.58 -4.69 2.91
CA SER A 188 29.19 -3.81 3.99
C SER A 188 29.85 -2.44 3.82
N ILE A 189 29.09 -1.38 4.09
CA ILE A 189 29.58 0.00 4.10
C ILE A 189 29.43 0.52 5.54
N SER A 190 30.52 1.10 6.05
CA SER A 190 30.55 1.74 7.37
C SER A 190 30.38 3.25 7.23
N ASP A 191 29.74 3.88 8.21
CA ASP A 191 29.67 5.34 8.34
C ASP A 191 30.93 5.95 9.00
N SER A 192 31.90 5.10 9.38
CA SER A 192 33.22 5.44 9.94
C SER A 192 34.30 5.72 8.91
#